data_AF-A0A842QF25-F1
#
_entry.id   AF-A0A842QF25-F1
#
_cell.length_a   1.000
_cell.length_b   1.000
_cell.length_c   1.000
_cell.angle_alpha   90.00
_cell.angle_beta   90.00
_cell.angle_gamma   90.00
#
_symmetry.space_group_name_H-M   'P 1'
#
loop_
_entity.id
_entity.type
_entity.pdbx_description
1 polymer ?
#
loop_
_entity_poly.entity_id
_entity_poly.type
_entity_poly.pdbx_seq_one_letter_code
_entity_poly.pdbx_strand_id
1 'polypeptide(L)'
;MLADRDSESWDESAEDVEEKTRDLMGKAMSESQTTSDKESAKQRYTSDDIANATDASAPDRVGETFERIQIRMEDILGSVEDAAQSVEPGIDEKVSEVISTTSKRLKGAGLGVFATRAVSIVRQELQEGLSGSATMEPIYRSIGEGKSEVRDIITKASRGAIRAINRTTGQLQSKLFKMYTRVQELETSAEDLRSQVREWRSRANELEDLIQSKEQSLSRLEFRISQMQEDHHELEATLDEKDEEISALRGQLSEARSQIEQKEELIASLDAAEELVDDYEKRTKELSSVKGQLTEMEEKVSQKEERITTLEEGLHELRDDNAALKETIDELSDNLASVRGTAKSRKSEIESLEEQLQELRARWEMLYQVAEEEPDFKAYFLIADKEHTWLPLTHLSKALGIPTVRLRRDLQRFVDVGLIELEGDKVRPRKLSDVAEEVAGAEDRIFQKARESILGSVTEEETGDDSVSEEQTESEDETKTEDGTATEESEEETNEDSEMS
;
A
#
# COMPACT_ATOMS: atom_id res chain seq x y z
N MET A 1 34.42 -6.27 -70.94
CA MET A 1 34.01 -5.86 -72.31
C MET A 1 33.34 -7.07 -72.92
N LEU A 2 32.05 -7.16 -73.22
CA LEU A 2 30.86 -6.30 -73.18
C LEU A 2 29.70 -7.31 -72.92
N ALA A 3 28.87 -7.21 -71.88
CA ALA A 3 27.83 -6.21 -71.60
C ALA A 3 26.77 -6.09 -72.70
N ASP A 4 25.51 -6.11 -72.26
CA ASP A 4 24.25 -5.81 -72.94
C ASP A 4 23.55 -6.95 -73.71
N ARG A 5 22.62 -7.59 -72.98
CA ARG A 5 21.39 -8.09 -73.60
C ARG A 5 20.23 -7.98 -72.60
N ASP A 6 19.52 -6.87 -72.75
CA ASP A 6 18.16 -6.53 -72.35
C ASP A 6 17.39 -7.61 -71.57
N SER A 7 17.26 -7.38 -70.27
CA SER A 7 16.22 -7.95 -69.43
C SER A 7 14.92 -7.19 -69.70
N GLU A 8 14.18 -7.60 -70.72
CA GLU A 8 12.76 -7.25 -70.83
C GLU A 8 12.04 -7.85 -69.61
N SER A 9 11.41 -6.96 -68.85
CA SER A 9 10.56 -7.25 -67.70
C SER A 9 9.30 -7.97 -68.19
N TRP A 10 9.22 -9.27 -67.89
CA TRP A 10 7.98 -10.04 -67.99
C TRP A 10 7.27 -9.97 -66.65
N ASP A 11 6.66 -8.83 -66.36
CA ASP A 11 5.70 -8.66 -65.27
C ASP A 11 4.30 -8.50 -65.89
N GLU A 12 3.90 -9.45 -66.74
CA GLU A 12 2.48 -9.62 -67.09
C GLU A 12 1.85 -10.31 -65.88
N SER A 13 1.03 -9.55 -65.16
CA SER A 13 0.31 -10.01 -63.97
C SER A 13 -0.59 -11.20 -64.32
N ALA A 14 -0.84 -12.10 -63.36
CA ALA A 14 -1.71 -13.26 -63.60
C ALA A 14 -3.12 -12.86 -64.10
N GLU A 15 -3.59 -11.67 -63.71
CA GLU A 15 -4.82 -11.03 -64.20
C GLU A 15 -4.78 -10.74 -65.71
N ASP A 16 -3.66 -10.23 -66.24
CA ASP A 16 -3.51 -9.95 -67.67
C ASP A 16 -3.54 -11.23 -68.52
N VAL A 17 -2.99 -12.33 -67.98
CA VAL A 17 -3.02 -13.63 -68.67
C VAL A 17 -4.43 -14.21 -68.66
N GLU A 18 -5.17 -14.07 -67.56
CA GLU A 18 -6.54 -14.57 -67.46
C GLU A 18 -7.51 -13.81 -68.38
N GLU A 19 -7.41 -12.47 -68.44
CA GLU A 19 -8.22 -11.64 -69.33
C GLU A 19 -7.95 -11.97 -70.81
N LYS A 20 -6.66 -12.11 -71.18
CA LYS A 20 -6.23 -12.48 -72.54
C LYS A 20 -6.67 -13.89 -72.92
N THR A 21 -6.71 -14.82 -71.96
CA THR A 21 -7.22 -16.19 -72.18
C THR A 21 -8.73 -16.21 -72.37
N ARG A 22 -9.46 -15.40 -71.60
CA ARG A 22 -10.92 -15.24 -71.73
C ARG A 22 -11.30 -14.62 -73.08
N ASP A 23 -10.55 -13.62 -73.53
CA ASP A 23 -10.79 -12.93 -74.80
C ASP A 23 -10.48 -13.85 -76.01
N LEU A 24 -9.41 -14.66 -75.92
CA LEU A 24 -9.10 -15.70 -76.92
C LEU A 24 -10.15 -16.82 -76.95
N MET A 25 -10.69 -17.25 -75.80
CA MET A 25 -11.80 -18.21 -75.76
C MET A 25 -13.10 -17.63 -76.35
N GLY A 26 -13.40 -16.36 -76.08
CA GLY A 26 -14.55 -15.67 -76.67
C GLY A 26 -14.45 -15.61 -78.20
N LYS A 27 -13.26 -15.29 -78.71
CA LYS A 27 -12.97 -15.26 -80.15
C LYS A 27 -13.09 -16.64 -80.80
N ALA A 28 -12.54 -17.67 -80.18
CA ALA A 28 -12.63 -19.06 -80.66
C ALA A 28 -14.06 -19.61 -80.67
N MET A 29 -14.87 -19.26 -79.67
CA MET A 29 -16.29 -19.64 -79.62
C MET A 29 -17.11 -18.93 -80.71
N SER A 30 -16.82 -17.66 -80.99
CA SER A 30 -17.48 -16.90 -82.07
C SER A 30 -17.09 -17.41 -83.48
N GLU A 31 -15.82 -17.79 -83.66
CA GLU A 31 -15.34 -18.41 -84.91
C GLU A 31 -15.93 -19.82 -85.08
N SER A 32 -16.07 -20.61 -84.01
CA SER A 32 -16.72 -21.92 -84.05
C SER A 32 -18.22 -21.86 -84.36
N GLN A 33 -18.93 -20.81 -83.93
CA GLN A 33 -20.35 -20.62 -84.22
C GLN A 33 -20.59 -20.20 -85.68
N THR A 34 -19.71 -19.37 -86.26
CA THR A 34 -19.84 -18.95 -87.67
C THR A 34 -19.43 -20.05 -88.68
N THR A 35 -18.68 -21.06 -88.26
CA THR A 35 -18.38 -22.25 -89.09
C THR A 35 -19.50 -23.29 -89.08
N SER A 36 -20.31 -23.35 -88.02
CA SER A 36 -21.43 -24.31 -87.90
C SER A 36 -22.57 -24.00 -88.89
N ASP A 37 -22.81 -22.73 -89.20
CA ASP A 37 -23.90 -22.32 -90.10
C ASP A 37 -23.52 -22.37 -91.60
N LYS A 38 -22.22 -22.49 -91.94
CA LYS A 38 -21.75 -22.61 -93.33
C LYS A 38 -21.58 -24.05 -93.83
N GLU A 39 -21.64 -25.05 -92.95
CA GLU A 39 -21.48 -26.46 -93.34
C GLU A 39 -22.81 -27.18 -93.66
N SER A 40 -23.93 -26.47 -93.58
CA SER A 40 -25.27 -27.00 -93.89
C SER A 40 -25.65 -26.93 -95.39
N ALA A 41 -24.72 -26.55 -96.27
CA ALA A 41 -24.92 -26.48 -97.73
C ALA A 41 -24.18 -27.58 -98.51
N LYS A 42 -23.97 -28.76 -97.91
CA LYS A 42 -23.53 -29.94 -98.66
C LYS A 42 -24.73 -30.63 -99.29
N GLN A 43 -24.82 -30.46 -100.61
CA GLN A 43 -25.63 -31.22 -101.55
C GLN A 43 -26.04 -32.60 -101.02
N ARG A 44 -27.34 -32.77 -100.80
CA ARG A 44 -27.96 -34.08 -100.82
C ARG A 44 -27.73 -34.67 -102.20
N TYR A 45 -26.69 -35.48 -102.35
CA TYR A 45 -26.65 -36.45 -103.43
C TYR A 45 -27.70 -37.51 -103.10
N THR A 46 -28.87 -37.37 -103.71
CA THR A 46 -29.92 -38.38 -103.67
C THR A 46 -29.41 -39.67 -104.31
N SER A 47 -29.71 -40.79 -103.67
CA SER A 47 -29.37 -42.15 -104.13
C SER A 47 -29.89 -42.48 -105.55
N ASP A 48 -30.74 -41.62 -106.13
CA ASP A 48 -31.34 -41.80 -107.45
C ASP A 48 -30.43 -41.38 -108.61
N ASP A 49 -29.43 -40.52 -108.39
CA ASP A 49 -28.57 -40.04 -109.48
C ASP A 49 -27.50 -41.05 -109.92
N ILE A 50 -27.27 -42.10 -109.13
CA ILE A 50 -26.31 -43.19 -109.44
C ILE A 50 -27.01 -44.35 -110.20
N ALA A 51 -28.35 -44.41 -110.15
CA ALA A 51 -29.11 -45.51 -110.73
C ALA A 51 -29.34 -45.39 -112.25
N ASN A 52 -29.08 -44.21 -112.86
CA ASN A 52 -29.50 -43.92 -114.24
C ASN A 52 -28.38 -43.99 -115.30
N ALA A 53 -27.25 -44.61 -114.97
CA ALA A 53 -26.20 -44.92 -115.94
C ALA A 53 -26.41 -46.33 -116.50
N THR A 54 -27.26 -46.46 -117.53
CA THR A 54 -27.33 -47.58 -118.49
C THR A 54 -27.06 -48.98 -117.92
N ASP A 55 -28.13 -49.78 -117.81
CA ASP A 55 -28.30 -51.16 -117.28
C ASP A 55 -27.33 -52.28 -117.77
N ALA A 56 -26.18 -51.94 -118.37
CA ALA A 56 -25.16 -52.87 -118.84
C ALA A 56 -23.85 -52.69 -118.04
N SER A 57 -23.38 -53.78 -117.42
CA SER A 57 -22.12 -53.79 -116.67
C SER A 57 -20.95 -53.45 -117.60
N ALA A 58 -19.87 -52.84 -117.09
CA ALA A 58 -18.65 -52.56 -117.86
C ALA A 58 -18.14 -53.77 -118.69
N PRO A 59 -18.13 -55.02 -118.17
CA PRO A 59 -17.85 -56.22 -118.97
C PRO A 59 -18.86 -56.49 -120.11
N ASP A 60 -20.13 -56.15 -119.94
CA ASP A 60 -21.16 -56.32 -120.97
C ASP A 60 -20.95 -55.33 -122.12
N ARG A 61 -20.64 -54.07 -121.81
CA ARG A 61 -20.31 -53.03 -122.81
C ARG A 61 -19.05 -53.38 -123.60
N VAL A 62 -18.03 -53.92 -122.93
CA VAL A 62 -16.82 -54.40 -123.60
C VAL A 62 -17.13 -55.62 -124.47
N GLY A 63 -17.92 -56.57 -123.98
CA GLY A 63 -18.44 -57.69 -124.78
C GLY A 63 -19.12 -57.23 -126.07
N GLU A 64 -20.06 -56.29 -125.95
CA GLU A 64 -20.80 -55.72 -127.08
C GLU A 64 -19.87 -55.01 -128.09
N THR A 65 -18.85 -54.28 -127.63
CA THR A 65 -17.89 -53.63 -128.54
C THR A 65 -17.05 -54.64 -129.33
N PHE A 66 -16.61 -55.73 -128.69
CA PHE A 66 -15.86 -56.79 -129.39
C PHE A 66 -16.75 -57.58 -130.36
N GLU A 67 -18.03 -57.79 -130.02
CA GLU A 67 -19.02 -58.39 -130.93
C GLU A 67 -19.25 -57.51 -132.17
N ARG A 68 -19.40 -56.19 -132.00
CA ARG A 68 -19.49 -55.24 -133.13
C ARG A 68 -18.23 -55.23 -134.01
N ILE A 69 -17.05 -55.34 -133.42
CA ILE A 69 -15.78 -55.44 -134.16
C ILE A 69 -15.72 -56.76 -134.94
N GLN A 70 -16.19 -57.86 -134.35
CA GLN A 70 -16.23 -59.17 -135.00
C GLN A 70 -17.10 -59.13 -136.24
N ILE A 71 -18.33 -58.63 -136.12
CA ILE A 71 -19.28 -58.51 -137.23
C ILE A 71 -18.65 -57.70 -138.37
N ARG A 72 -18.05 -56.54 -138.07
CA ARG A 72 -17.41 -55.70 -139.10
C ARG A 72 -16.22 -56.38 -139.79
N MET A 73 -15.40 -57.13 -139.06
CA MET A 73 -14.25 -57.84 -139.66
C MET A 73 -14.70 -59.04 -140.49
N GLU A 74 -15.73 -59.76 -140.06
CA GLU A 74 -16.35 -60.84 -140.83
C GLU A 74 -17.01 -60.29 -142.11
N ASP A 75 -17.66 -59.13 -142.05
CA ASP A 75 -18.24 -58.43 -143.21
C ASP A 75 -17.17 -57.98 -144.21
N ILE A 76 -16.04 -57.43 -143.75
CA ILE A 76 -14.92 -57.05 -144.64
C ILE A 76 -14.34 -58.28 -145.34
N LEU A 77 -14.09 -59.36 -144.59
CA LEU A 77 -13.60 -60.61 -145.16
C LEU A 77 -14.61 -61.27 -146.10
N GLY A 78 -15.92 -61.14 -145.81
CA GLY A 78 -17.00 -61.52 -146.72
C GLY A 78 -16.98 -60.71 -148.00
N SER A 79 -16.82 -59.38 -147.92
CA SER A 79 -16.70 -58.53 -149.11
C SER A 79 -15.47 -58.85 -149.96
N VAL A 80 -14.35 -59.27 -149.35
CA VAL A 80 -13.15 -59.74 -150.06
C VAL A 80 -13.40 -61.10 -150.72
N GLU A 81 -14.15 -61.98 -150.07
CA GLU A 81 -14.59 -63.28 -150.62
C GLU A 81 -15.50 -63.08 -151.84
N ASP A 82 -16.49 -62.20 -151.73
CA ASP A 82 -17.40 -61.84 -152.83
C ASP A 82 -16.65 -61.21 -154.02
N ALA A 83 -15.67 -60.33 -153.73
CA ALA A 83 -14.82 -59.75 -154.75
C ALA A 83 -13.95 -60.81 -155.44
N ALA A 84 -13.41 -61.79 -154.71
CA ALA A 84 -12.68 -62.92 -155.28
C ALA A 84 -13.60 -63.79 -156.16
N GLN A 85 -14.82 -64.12 -155.71
CA GLN A 85 -15.81 -64.83 -156.51
C GLN A 85 -16.15 -64.12 -157.82
N SER A 86 -16.18 -62.79 -157.82
CA SER A 86 -16.47 -62.01 -159.04
C SER A 86 -15.38 -62.11 -160.13
N VAL A 87 -14.14 -62.41 -159.75
CA VAL A 87 -12.99 -62.51 -160.67
C VAL A 87 -12.87 -63.93 -161.28
N GLU A 88 -13.39 -64.94 -160.59
CA GLU A 88 -13.42 -66.35 -161.00
C GLU A 88 -13.90 -66.58 -162.45
N PRO A 89 -15.08 -66.06 -162.89
CA PRO A 89 -15.53 -66.22 -164.27
C PRO A 89 -14.62 -65.50 -165.29
N GLY A 90 -13.95 -64.41 -164.90
CA GLY A 90 -13.01 -63.71 -165.77
C GLY A 90 -11.71 -64.49 -165.99
N ILE A 91 -11.26 -65.25 -164.99
CA ILE A 91 -10.11 -66.17 -165.12
C ILE A 91 -10.49 -67.31 -166.06
N ASP A 92 -11.66 -67.92 -165.89
CA ASP A 92 -12.15 -68.99 -166.75
C ASP A 92 -12.34 -68.54 -168.21
N GLU A 93 -12.82 -67.31 -168.42
CA GLU A 93 -12.91 -66.69 -169.75
C GLU A 93 -11.53 -66.50 -170.37
N LYS A 94 -10.55 -65.98 -169.62
CA LYS A 94 -9.18 -65.79 -170.10
C LYS A 94 -8.47 -67.12 -170.39
N VAL A 95 -8.65 -68.13 -169.57
CA VAL A 95 -8.14 -69.49 -169.82
C VAL A 95 -8.78 -70.06 -171.08
N SER A 96 -10.09 -69.86 -171.27
CA SER A 96 -10.79 -70.25 -172.50
C SER A 96 -10.27 -69.49 -173.73
N GLU A 97 -9.96 -68.21 -173.61
CA GLU A 97 -9.35 -67.39 -174.67
C GLU A 97 -7.94 -67.90 -175.03
N VAL A 98 -7.11 -68.20 -174.03
CA VAL A 98 -5.77 -68.79 -174.21
C VAL A 98 -5.85 -70.17 -174.86
N ILE A 99 -6.78 -71.02 -174.46
CA ILE A 99 -7.05 -72.32 -175.10
C ILE A 99 -7.48 -72.11 -176.57
N SER A 100 -8.30 -71.10 -176.85
CA SER A 100 -8.77 -70.81 -178.22
C SER A 100 -7.62 -70.31 -179.13
N THR A 101 -6.74 -69.45 -178.61
CA THR A 101 -5.63 -68.86 -179.35
C THR A 101 -4.50 -69.85 -179.56
N THR A 102 -4.16 -70.65 -178.55
CA THR A 102 -3.23 -71.79 -178.68
C THR A 102 -3.78 -72.83 -179.66
N SER A 103 -5.09 -73.12 -179.62
CA SER A 103 -5.76 -73.99 -180.60
C SER A 103 -5.66 -73.46 -182.03
N LYS A 104 -5.88 -72.16 -182.25
CA LYS A 104 -5.67 -71.52 -183.56
C LYS A 104 -4.22 -71.62 -184.02
N ARG A 105 -3.24 -71.37 -183.14
CA ARG A 105 -1.80 -71.45 -183.47
C ARG A 105 -1.35 -72.88 -183.78
N LEU A 106 -1.78 -73.87 -182.99
CA LEU A 106 -1.48 -75.29 -183.23
C LEU A 106 -2.09 -75.81 -184.53
N LYS A 107 -3.31 -75.35 -184.88
CA LYS A 107 -3.93 -75.66 -186.18
C LYS A 107 -3.19 -74.99 -187.35
N GLY A 108 -2.75 -73.74 -187.20
CA GLY A 108 -1.99 -73.01 -188.21
C GLY A 108 -0.59 -73.58 -188.49
N ALA A 109 0.00 -74.28 -187.53
CA ALA A 109 1.31 -74.93 -187.64
C ALA A 109 1.31 -76.25 -188.44
N GLY A 110 0.18 -76.66 -189.04
CA GLY A 110 0.13 -77.82 -189.96
C GLY A 110 0.15 -79.21 -189.29
N LEU A 111 -0.06 -79.30 -187.97
CA LEU A 111 0.06 -80.53 -187.17
C LEU A 111 -1.11 -81.53 -187.32
N GLY A 112 -2.12 -81.26 -188.15
CA GLY A 112 -3.20 -82.20 -188.46
C GLY A 112 -3.85 -82.84 -187.22
N VAL A 113 -3.94 -84.18 -187.19
CA VAL A 113 -4.56 -84.95 -186.09
C VAL A 113 -3.83 -84.75 -184.75
N PHE A 114 -2.53 -84.44 -184.76
CA PHE A 114 -1.76 -84.16 -183.55
C PHE A 114 -2.12 -82.80 -182.92
N ALA A 115 -2.54 -81.82 -183.72
CA ALA A 115 -3.01 -80.53 -183.20
C ALA A 115 -4.25 -80.71 -182.31
N THR A 116 -5.19 -81.57 -182.69
CA THR A 116 -6.42 -81.81 -181.92
C THR A 116 -6.11 -82.47 -180.57
N ARG A 117 -5.16 -83.42 -180.54
CA ARG A 117 -4.74 -84.09 -179.30
C ARG A 117 -3.86 -83.21 -178.41
N ALA A 118 -2.99 -82.39 -179.00
CA ALA A 118 -2.23 -81.39 -178.26
C ALA A 118 -3.15 -80.34 -177.62
N VAL A 119 -4.17 -79.87 -178.35
CA VAL A 119 -5.18 -78.94 -177.82
C VAL A 119 -6.03 -79.58 -176.74
N SER A 120 -6.38 -80.88 -176.83
CA SER A 120 -7.15 -81.53 -175.75
C SER A 120 -6.33 -81.67 -174.47
N ILE A 121 -5.04 -82.00 -174.59
CA ILE A 121 -4.12 -82.07 -173.43
C ILE A 121 -3.91 -80.66 -172.85
N VAL A 122 -3.61 -79.67 -173.69
CA VAL A 122 -3.46 -78.27 -173.25
C VAL A 122 -4.74 -77.74 -172.61
N ARG A 123 -5.91 -78.11 -173.14
CA ARG A 123 -7.21 -77.75 -172.55
C ARG A 123 -7.40 -78.44 -171.20
N GLN A 124 -7.07 -79.71 -171.08
CA GLN A 124 -7.19 -80.44 -169.82
C GLN A 124 -6.24 -79.87 -168.77
N GLU A 125 -4.97 -79.69 -169.09
CA GLU A 125 -3.95 -79.12 -168.19
C GLU A 125 -4.26 -77.66 -167.81
N LEU A 126 -4.71 -76.82 -168.75
CA LEU A 126 -5.08 -75.44 -168.45
C LEU A 126 -6.40 -75.34 -167.68
N GLN A 127 -7.40 -76.19 -167.94
CA GLN A 127 -8.65 -76.18 -167.18
C GLN A 127 -8.50 -76.81 -165.78
N GLU A 128 -7.70 -77.87 -165.64
CA GLU A 128 -7.42 -78.49 -164.34
C GLU A 128 -6.46 -77.64 -163.50
N GLY A 129 -5.44 -77.01 -164.12
CA GLY A 129 -4.41 -76.25 -163.42
C GLY A 129 -4.69 -74.74 -163.25
N LEU A 130 -5.54 -74.15 -164.09
CA LEU A 130 -5.83 -72.70 -164.09
C LEU A 130 -7.33 -72.36 -164.09
N SER A 131 -8.23 -73.31 -163.82
CA SER A 131 -9.64 -72.94 -163.60
C SER A 131 -9.75 -71.87 -162.50
N GLY A 132 -10.72 -70.97 -162.65
CA GLY A 132 -11.04 -69.97 -161.66
C GLY A 132 -11.21 -70.60 -160.28
N SER A 133 -11.89 -71.74 -160.20
CA SER A 133 -12.06 -72.49 -158.95
C SER A 133 -10.74 -73.01 -158.38
N ALA A 134 -9.86 -73.62 -159.18
CA ALA A 134 -8.57 -74.15 -158.71
C ALA A 134 -7.60 -73.04 -158.27
N THR A 135 -7.66 -71.86 -158.91
CA THR A 135 -6.78 -70.72 -158.61
C THR A 135 -7.28 -69.87 -157.45
N MET A 136 -8.60 -69.80 -157.22
CA MET A 136 -9.20 -69.05 -156.11
C MET A 136 -9.37 -69.88 -154.83
N GLU A 137 -9.36 -71.21 -154.91
CA GLU A 137 -9.43 -72.11 -153.75
C GLU A 137 -8.40 -71.80 -152.63
N PRO A 138 -7.12 -71.49 -152.92
CA PRO A 138 -6.17 -71.04 -151.90
C PRO A 138 -6.60 -69.74 -151.23
N ILE A 139 -7.22 -68.82 -151.97
CA ILE A 139 -7.69 -67.52 -151.47
C ILE A 139 -8.90 -67.71 -150.57
N TYR A 140 -9.88 -68.52 -150.96
CA TYR A 140 -11.02 -68.86 -150.11
C TYR A 140 -10.59 -69.55 -148.81
N ARG A 141 -9.60 -70.45 -148.89
CA ARG A 141 -9.01 -71.07 -147.70
C ARG A 141 -8.36 -70.03 -146.79
N SER A 142 -7.55 -69.13 -147.32
CA SER A 142 -6.92 -68.06 -146.53
C SER A 142 -7.94 -67.07 -145.94
N ILE A 143 -9.05 -66.78 -146.64
CA ILE A 143 -10.14 -65.95 -146.11
C ILE A 143 -10.89 -66.69 -144.98
N GLY A 144 -11.17 -67.98 -145.16
CA GLY A 144 -11.80 -68.82 -144.13
C GLY A 144 -10.92 -68.96 -142.87
N GLU A 145 -9.62 -69.17 -143.06
CA GLU A 145 -8.61 -69.15 -141.99
C GLU A 145 -8.56 -67.78 -141.32
N GLY A 146 -8.56 -66.69 -142.09
CA GLY A 146 -8.60 -65.32 -141.59
C GLY A 146 -9.86 -65.02 -140.76
N LYS A 147 -11.05 -65.46 -141.21
CA LYS A 147 -12.31 -65.33 -140.44
C LYS A 147 -12.23 -66.10 -139.11
N SER A 148 -11.67 -67.31 -139.13
CA SER A 148 -11.46 -68.11 -137.92
C SER A 148 -10.47 -67.45 -136.96
N GLU A 149 -9.37 -66.91 -137.48
CA GLU A 149 -8.34 -66.24 -136.68
C GLU A 149 -8.86 -64.93 -136.07
N VAL A 150 -9.60 -64.13 -136.85
CA VAL A 150 -10.30 -62.94 -136.34
C VAL A 150 -11.22 -63.29 -135.17
N ARG A 151 -12.02 -64.36 -135.32
CA ARG A 151 -12.92 -64.82 -134.25
C ARG A 151 -12.14 -65.26 -133.01
N ASP A 152 -11.04 -65.98 -133.17
CA ASP A 152 -10.20 -66.41 -132.04
C ASP A 152 -9.50 -65.22 -131.34
N ILE A 153 -8.94 -64.28 -132.11
CA ILE A 153 -8.31 -63.06 -131.58
C ILE A 153 -9.33 -62.24 -130.80
N ILE A 154 -10.50 -61.99 -131.37
CA ILE A 154 -11.54 -61.18 -130.73
C ILE A 154 -12.06 -61.85 -129.47
N THR A 155 -12.33 -63.16 -129.49
CA THR A 155 -12.80 -63.88 -128.31
C THR A 155 -11.75 -63.94 -127.21
N LYS A 156 -10.46 -64.10 -127.55
CA LYS A 156 -9.36 -64.03 -126.58
C LYS A 156 -9.17 -62.63 -126.03
N ALA A 157 -9.24 -61.60 -126.88
CA ALA A 157 -9.11 -60.20 -126.49
C ALA A 157 -10.27 -59.75 -125.59
N SER A 158 -11.51 -60.10 -125.95
CA SER A 158 -12.70 -59.78 -125.14
C SER A 158 -12.66 -60.48 -123.78
N ARG A 159 -12.36 -61.78 -123.74
CA ARG A 159 -12.15 -62.52 -122.47
C ARG A 159 -10.98 -61.96 -121.68
N GLY A 160 -9.92 -61.49 -122.34
CA GLY A 160 -8.78 -60.84 -121.70
C GLY A 160 -9.17 -59.53 -121.02
N ALA A 161 -9.86 -58.65 -121.74
CA ALA A 161 -10.35 -57.36 -121.25
C ALA A 161 -11.37 -57.53 -120.12
N ILE A 162 -12.35 -58.43 -120.29
CA ILE A 162 -13.34 -58.76 -119.25
C ILE A 162 -12.66 -59.28 -117.98
N ARG A 163 -11.66 -60.18 -118.11
CA ARG A 163 -10.87 -60.65 -116.97
C ARG A 163 -10.09 -59.54 -116.29
N ALA A 164 -9.50 -58.62 -117.05
CA ALA A 164 -8.79 -57.46 -116.50
C ALA A 164 -9.73 -56.54 -115.71
N ILE A 165 -10.89 -56.22 -116.28
CA ILE A 165 -11.92 -55.39 -115.65
C ILE A 165 -12.43 -56.06 -114.37
N ASN A 166 -12.75 -57.36 -114.40
CA ASN A 166 -13.21 -58.07 -113.20
C ASN A 166 -12.14 -58.11 -112.10
N ARG A 167 -10.86 -58.27 -112.45
CA ARG A 167 -9.76 -58.16 -111.48
C ARG A 167 -9.69 -56.78 -110.85
N THR A 168 -9.76 -55.71 -111.65
CA THR A 168 -9.72 -54.34 -111.13
C THR A 168 -10.94 -54.01 -110.28
N THR A 169 -12.14 -54.45 -110.70
CA THR A 169 -13.37 -54.29 -109.93
C THR A 169 -13.30 -55.03 -108.61
N GLY A 170 -12.81 -56.28 -108.59
CA GLY A 170 -12.59 -57.04 -107.36
C GLY A 170 -11.55 -56.39 -106.43
N GLN A 171 -10.47 -55.82 -106.98
CA GLN A 171 -9.50 -55.06 -106.20
C GLN A 171 -10.11 -53.78 -105.60
N LEU A 172 -10.90 -53.05 -106.37
CA LEU A 172 -11.61 -51.85 -105.90
C LEU A 172 -12.65 -52.20 -104.84
N GLN A 173 -13.42 -53.27 -105.02
CA GLN A 173 -14.37 -53.76 -104.02
C GLN A 173 -13.67 -54.18 -102.72
N SER A 174 -12.54 -54.89 -102.82
CA SER A 174 -11.74 -55.23 -101.64
C SER A 174 -11.20 -53.99 -100.93
N LYS A 175 -10.73 -52.99 -101.69
CA LYS A 175 -10.27 -51.71 -101.13
C LYS A 175 -11.42 -50.94 -100.49
N LEU A 176 -12.59 -50.90 -101.12
CA LEU A 176 -13.80 -50.28 -100.59
C LEU A 176 -14.21 -50.93 -99.27
N PHE A 177 -14.22 -52.26 -99.21
CA PHE A 177 -14.50 -53.00 -97.99
C PHE A 177 -13.50 -52.68 -96.87
N LYS A 178 -12.19 -52.65 -97.18
CA LYS A 178 -11.15 -52.24 -96.22
C LYS A 178 -11.31 -50.79 -95.75
N MET A 179 -11.73 -49.89 -96.65
CA MET A 179 -11.99 -48.50 -96.28
C MET A 179 -13.24 -48.41 -95.38
N TYR A 180 -14.29 -49.16 -95.67
CA TYR A 180 -15.49 -49.21 -94.84
C TYR A 180 -15.19 -49.72 -93.42
N THR A 181 -14.45 -50.83 -93.27
CA THR A 181 -14.04 -51.33 -91.96
C THR A 181 -13.18 -50.31 -91.22
N ARG A 182 -12.28 -49.62 -91.94
CA ARG A 182 -11.45 -48.58 -91.34
C ARG A 182 -12.25 -47.36 -90.88
N VAL A 183 -13.26 -46.95 -91.64
CA VAL A 183 -14.18 -45.88 -91.23
C VAL A 183 -14.94 -46.29 -89.98
N GLN A 184 -15.45 -47.52 -89.94
CA GLN A 184 -16.15 -48.04 -88.77
C GLN A 184 -15.25 -48.09 -87.51
N GLU A 185 -13.99 -48.51 -87.65
CA GLU A 185 -13.00 -48.45 -86.56
C GLU A 185 -12.70 -47.02 -86.09
N LEU A 186 -12.61 -46.08 -87.02
CA LEU A 186 -12.40 -44.67 -86.70
C LEU A 186 -13.62 -44.06 -86.01
N GLU A 187 -14.83 -44.43 -86.41
CA GLU A 187 -16.07 -44.01 -85.76
C GLU A 187 -16.16 -44.52 -84.32
N THR A 188 -15.85 -45.80 -84.07
CA THR A 188 -15.84 -46.35 -82.71
C THR A 188 -14.76 -45.70 -81.86
N SER A 189 -13.56 -45.49 -82.40
CA SER A 189 -12.50 -44.77 -81.70
C SER A 189 -12.86 -43.31 -81.41
N ALA A 190 -13.58 -42.63 -82.31
CA ALA A 190 -14.04 -41.27 -82.09
C ALA A 190 -15.09 -41.20 -80.96
N GLU A 191 -15.97 -42.19 -80.85
CA GLU A 191 -16.95 -42.22 -79.76
C GLU A 191 -16.30 -42.55 -78.41
N ASP A 192 -15.28 -43.41 -78.38
CA ASP A 192 -14.49 -43.66 -77.18
C ASP A 192 -13.70 -42.42 -76.72
N LEU A 193 -13.09 -41.68 -77.64
CA LEU A 193 -12.45 -40.41 -77.30
C LEU A 193 -13.46 -39.38 -76.77
N ARG A 194 -14.67 -39.33 -77.34
CA ARG A 194 -15.74 -38.45 -76.83
C ARG A 194 -16.21 -38.85 -75.43
N SER A 195 -16.32 -40.15 -75.14
CA SER A 195 -16.70 -40.62 -73.81
C SER A 195 -15.64 -40.23 -72.77
N GLN A 196 -14.35 -40.44 -73.09
CA GLN A 196 -13.25 -40.00 -72.24
C GLN A 196 -13.27 -38.48 -72.01
N VAL A 197 -13.48 -37.67 -73.06
CA VAL A 197 -13.58 -36.21 -72.91
C VAL A 197 -14.74 -35.81 -71.97
N ARG A 198 -15.88 -36.51 -72.02
CA ARG A 198 -17.00 -36.28 -71.08
C ARG A 198 -16.60 -36.62 -69.65
N GLU A 199 -15.89 -37.72 -69.44
CA GLU A 199 -15.38 -38.13 -68.12
C GLU A 199 -14.38 -37.11 -67.55
N TRP A 200 -13.38 -36.71 -68.35
CA TRP A 200 -12.40 -35.70 -67.94
C TRP A 200 -13.07 -34.36 -67.60
N ARG A 201 -14.09 -33.95 -68.35
CA ARG A 201 -14.88 -32.74 -68.02
C ARG A 201 -15.64 -32.90 -66.71
N SER A 202 -16.25 -34.06 -66.46
CA SER A 202 -16.93 -34.32 -65.18
C SER A 202 -15.96 -34.25 -64.00
N ARG A 203 -14.76 -34.83 -64.14
CA ARG A 203 -13.72 -34.79 -63.12
C ARG A 203 -13.15 -33.38 -62.92
N ALA A 204 -13.02 -32.60 -63.99
CA ALA A 204 -12.61 -31.21 -63.90
C ALA A 204 -13.61 -30.39 -63.08
N ASN A 205 -14.91 -30.53 -63.37
CA ASN A 205 -15.96 -29.85 -62.61
C ASN A 205 -15.97 -30.27 -61.14
N GLU A 206 -15.81 -31.57 -60.83
CA GLU A 206 -15.73 -32.05 -59.45
C GLU A 206 -14.54 -31.45 -58.68
N LEU A 207 -13.38 -31.33 -59.35
CA LEU A 207 -12.21 -30.68 -58.77
C LEU A 207 -12.43 -29.18 -58.56
N GLU A 208 -13.11 -28.51 -59.49
CA GLU A 208 -13.46 -27.10 -59.39
C GLU A 208 -14.40 -26.85 -58.20
N ASP A 209 -15.45 -27.66 -58.04
CA ASP A 209 -16.36 -27.62 -56.89
C ASP A 209 -15.61 -27.84 -55.56
N LEU A 210 -14.64 -28.77 -55.54
CA LEU A 210 -13.83 -29.05 -54.37
C LEU A 210 -12.89 -27.88 -54.04
N ILE A 211 -12.26 -27.26 -55.04
CA ILE A 211 -11.43 -26.07 -54.86
C ILE A 211 -12.28 -24.93 -54.28
N GLN A 212 -13.45 -24.66 -54.85
CA GLN A 212 -14.35 -23.62 -54.36
C GLN A 212 -14.78 -23.87 -52.91
N SER A 213 -15.10 -25.13 -52.56
CA SER A 213 -15.42 -25.52 -51.18
C SER A 213 -14.24 -25.31 -50.22
N LYS A 214 -13.02 -25.60 -50.66
CA LYS A 214 -11.80 -25.38 -49.87
C LYS A 214 -11.48 -23.90 -49.70
N GLU A 215 -11.64 -23.08 -50.74
CA GLU A 215 -11.49 -21.63 -50.66
C GLU A 215 -12.47 -21.03 -49.66
N GLN A 216 -13.76 -21.40 -49.73
CA GLN A 216 -14.74 -20.95 -48.73
C GLN A 216 -14.37 -21.37 -47.30
N SER A 217 -13.80 -22.56 -47.13
CA SER A 217 -13.33 -23.04 -45.83
C SER A 217 -12.12 -22.25 -45.34
N LEU A 218 -11.17 -21.92 -46.24
CA LEU A 218 -10.01 -21.08 -45.94
C LEU A 218 -10.44 -19.68 -45.53
N SER A 219 -11.33 -19.02 -46.30
CA SER A 219 -11.83 -17.69 -45.95
C SER A 219 -12.52 -17.65 -44.57
N ARG A 220 -13.25 -18.72 -44.20
CA ARG A 220 -13.85 -18.85 -42.86
C ARG A 220 -12.78 -19.00 -41.77
N LEU A 221 -11.73 -19.76 -42.03
CA LEU A 221 -10.62 -19.94 -41.09
C LEU A 221 -9.81 -18.66 -40.93
N GLU A 222 -9.52 -17.95 -42.02
CA GLU A 222 -8.86 -16.64 -42.01
C GLU A 222 -9.67 -15.64 -41.19
N PHE A 223 -10.99 -15.54 -41.43
CA PHE A 223 -11.86 -14.69 -40.64
C PHE A 223 -11.81 -15.03 -39.13
N ARG A 224 -11.84 -16.32 -38.79
CA ARG A 224 -11.75 -16.77 -37.39
C ARG A 224 -10.38 -16.48 -36.78
N ILE A 225 -9.30 -16.61 -37.54
CA ILE A 225 -7.95 -16.24 -37.08
C ILE A 225 -7.90 -14.74 -36.80
N SER A 226 -8.44 -13.90 -37.69
CA SER A 226 -8.50 -12.46 -37.46
C SER A 226 -9.30 -12.10 -36.21
N GLN A 227 -10.46 -12.74 -35.99
CA GLN A 227 -11.23 -12.55 -34.75
C GLN A 227 -10.45 -12.98 -33.51
N MET A 228 -9.81 -14.16 -33.54
CA MET A 228 -9.01 -14.62 -32.41
C MET A 228 -7.80 -13.72 -32.13
N GLN A 229 -7.21 -13.09 -33.17
CA GLN A 229 -6.15 -12.11 -33.00
C GLN A 229 -6.68 -10.83 -32.35
N GLU A 230 -7.85 -10.34 -32.76
CA GLU A 230 -8.51 -9.18 -32.15
C GLU A 230 -8.84 -9.45 -30.67
N ASP A 231 -9.48 -10.59 -30.37
CA ASP A 231 -9.76 -11.03 -29.00
C ASP A 231 -8.47 -11.13 -28.15
N HIS A 232 -7.37 -11.60 -28.74
CA HIS A 232 -6.09 -11.68 -28.05
C HIS A 232 -5.52 -10.31 -27.70
N HIS A 233 -5.59 -9.35 -28.62
CA HIS A 233 -5.13 -7.97 -28.36
C HIS A 233 -6.01 -7.29 -27.31
N GLU A 234 -7.32 -7.52 -27.33
CA GLU A 234 -8.23 -7.01 -26.29
C GLU A 234 -7.87 -7.60 -24.92
N LEU A 235 -7.64 -8.91 -24.84
CA LEU A 235 -7.22 -9.57 -23.61
C LEU A 235 -5.86 -9.05 -23.11
N GLU A 236 -4.88 -8.85 -23.98
CA GLU A 236 -3.59 -8.25 -23.62
C GLU A 236 -3.76 -6.84 -23.05
N ALA A 237 -4.57 -5.99 -23.69
CA ALA A 237 -4.85 -4.65 -23.18
C ALA A 237 -5.54 -4.68 -21.81
N THR A 238 -6.48 -5.59 -21.58
CA THR A 238 -7.12 -5.75 -20.26
C THR A 238 -6.15 -6.27 -19.19
N LEU A 239 -5.16 -7.10 -19.58
CA LEU A 239 -4.15 -7.59 -18.67
C LEU A 239 -3.22 -6.45 -18.22
N ASP A 240 -2.77 -5.62 -19.17
CA ASP A 240 -1.94 -4.45 -18.89
C ASP A 240 -2.66 -3.47 -17.94
N GLU A 241 -3.94 -3.17 -18.18
CA GLU A 241 -4.75 -2.33 -17.28
C GLU A 241 -4.82 -2.92 -15.86
N LYS A 242 -4.99 -4.24 -15.74
CA LYS A 242 -5.04 -4.91 -14.43
C LYS A 242 -3.68 -4.92 -13.73
N ASP A 243 -2.58 -5.04 -14.45
CA ASP A 243 -1.23 -4.95 -13.88
C ASP A 243 -0.91 -3.54 -13.38
N GLU A 244 -1.39 -2.49 -14.07
CA GLU A 244 -1.33 -1.11 -13.60
C GLU A 244 -2.16 -0.92 -12.31
N GLU A 245 -3.39 -1.43 -12.28
CA GLU A 245 -4.28 -1.38 -11.11
C GLU A 245 -3.64 -2.10 -9.90
N ILE A 246 -3.08 -3.30 -10.10
CA ILE A 246 -2.37 -4.05 -9.06
C ILE A 246 -1.16 -3.27 -8.55
N SER A 247 -0.41 -2.61 -9.43
CA SER A 247 0.76 -1.81 -9.06
C SER A 247 0.36 -0.60 -8.22
N ALA A 248 -0.73 0.09 -8.59
CA ALA A 248 -1.30 1.19 -7.81
C ALA A 248 -1.76 0.73 -6.42
N LEU A 249 -2.50 -0.38 -6.34
CA LEU A 249 -2.96 -0.95 -5.07
C LEU A 249 -1.79 -1.40 -4.17
N ARG A 250 -0.71 -1.95 -4.74
CA ARG A 250 0.51 -2.28 -3.99
C ARG A 250 1.16 -1.02 -3.40
N GLY A 251 1.19 0.07 -4.17
CA GLY A 251 1.67 1.37 -3.69
C GLY A 251 0.85 1.89 -2.52
N GLN A 252 -0.48 1.90 -2.66
CA GLN A 252 -1.41 2.31 -1.59
C GLN A 252 -1.27 1.44 -0.33
N LEU A 253 -1.10 0.13 -0.48
CA LEU A 253 -0.88 -0.78 0.64
C LEU A 253 0.44 -0.49 1.37
N SER A 254 1.51 -0.17 0.62
CA SER A 254 2.79 0.21 1.22
C SER A 254 2.68 1.50 2.02
N GLU A 255 1.98 2.50 1.49
CA GLU A 255 1.73 3.77 2.18
C GLU A 255 0.90 3.56 3.45
N ALA A 256 -0.19 2.79 3.36
CA ALA A 256 -1.03 2.47 4.52
C ALA A 256 -0.24 1.74 5.62
N ARG A 257 0.67 0.82 5.25
CA ARG A 257 1.56 0.14 6.22
C ARG A 257 2.51 1.12 6.91
N SER A 258 3.12 2.04 6.16
CA SER A 258 3.98 3.06 6.75
C SER A 258 3.22 3.97 7.72
N GLN A 259 1.98 4.35 7.37
CA GLN A 259 1.12 5.14 8.27
C GLN A 259 0.73 4.37 9.53
N ILE A 260 0.51 3.05 9.45
CA ILE A 260 0.27 2.21 10.61
C ILE A 260 1.50 2.18 11.52
N GLU A 261 2.70 1.95 10.97
CA GLU A 261 3.95 1.95 11.75
C GLU A 261 4.16 3.30 12.47
N GLN A 262 3.93 4.42 11.78
CA GLN A 262 4.01 5.76 12.39
C GLN A 262 2.99 5.95 13.53
N LYS A 263 1.76 5.44 13.36
CA LYS A 263 0.74 5.50 14.41
C LYS A 263 1.07 4.60 15.60
N GLU A 264 1.65 3.43 15.37
CA GLU A 264 2.13 2.54 16.43
C GLU A 264 3.25 3.20 17.25
N GLU A 265 4.18 3.89 16.60
CA GLU A 265 5.23 4.67 17.28
C GLU A 265 4.61 5.82 18.11
N LEU A 266 3.61 6.51 17.57
CA LEU A 266 2.92 7.57 18.29
C LEU A 266 2.14 7.04 19.50
N ILE A 267 1.48 5.89 19.39
CA ILE A 267 0.83 5.22 20.51
C ILE A 267 1.85 4.87 21.59
N ALA A 268 2.98 4.26 21.23
CA ALA A 268 4.04 3.94 22.19
C ALA A 268 4.58 5.21 22.89
N SER A 269 4.65 6.35 22.19
CA SER A 269 5.04 7.62 22.78
C SER A 269 4.01 8.18 23.78
N LEU A 270 2.72 7.95 23.51
CA LEU A 270 1.63 8.32 24.42
C LEU A 270 1.62 7.46 25.67
N ASP A 271 1.84 6.15 25.53
CA ASP A 271 1.95 5.23 26.68
C ASP A 271 3.10 5.66 27.62
N ALA A 272 4.23 6.10 27.07
CA ALA A 272 5.33 6.67 27.87
C ALA A 272 4.95 7.99 28.57
N ALA A 273 4.08 8.80 27.96
CA ALA A 273 3.56 10.01 28.58
C ALA A 273 2.59 9.71 29.75
N GLU A 274 1.84 8.62 29.67
CA GLU A 274 0.99 8.14 30.78
C GLU A 274 1.84 7.78 32.01
N GLU A 275 2.98 7.10 31.82
CA GLU A 275 3.93 6.83 32.92
C GLU A 275 4.46 8.12 33.56
N LEU A 276 4.68 9.17 32.75
CA LEU A 276 5.10 10.46 33.24
C LEU A 276 4.00 11.14 34.08
N VAL A 277 2.74 11.02 33.67
CA VAL A 277 1.58 11.52 34.45
C VAL A 277 1.50 10.81 35.80
N ASP A 278 1.68 9.49 35.84
CA ASP A 278 1.73 8.71 37.08
C ASP A 278 2.86 9.17 38.02
N ASP A 279 4.04 9.49 37.48
CA ASP A 279 5.16 10.05 38.27
C ASP A 279 4.82 11.45 38.81
N TYR A 280 4.18 12.29 38.01
CA TYR A 280 3.68 13.60 38.45
C TYR A 280 2.64 13.48 39.56
N GLU A 281 1.70 12.54 39.48
CA GLU A 281 0.73 12.30 40.55
C GLU A 281 1.41 11.86 41.85
N LYS A 282 2.39 10.94 41.78
CA LYS A 282 3.18 10.53 42.95
C LYS A 282 3.90 11.70 43.59
N ARG A 283 4.63 12.50 42.79
CA ARG A 283 5.31 13.71 43.28
C ARG A 283 4.34 14.73 43.88
N THR A 284 3.14 14.86 43.32
CA THR A 284 2.12 15.76 43.87
C THR A 284 1.63 15.30 45.25
N LYS A 285 1.44 13.98 45.44
CA LYS A 285 1.11 13.39 46.75
C LYS A 285 2.27 13.54 47.75
N GLU A 286 3.51 13.38 47.31
CA GLU A 286 4.68 13.62 48.16
C GLU A 286 4.77 15.10 48.58
N LEU A 287 4.55 16.02 47.64
CA LEU A 287 4.59 17.45 47.90
C LEU A 287 3.49 17.88 48.89
N SER A 288 2.27 17.32 48.78
CA SER A 288 1.21 17.58 49.75
C SER A 288 1.54 17.03 51.14
N SER A 289 2.17 15.85 51.22
CA SER A 289 2.65 15.29 52.49
C SER A 289 3.75 16.15 53.12
N VAL A 290 4.76 16.56 52.34
CA VAL A 290 5.82 17.46 52.80
C VAL A 290 5.24 18.81 53.25
N LYS A 291 4.26 19.35 52.52
CA LYS A 291 3.56 20.57 52.93
C LYS A 291 2.84 20.38 54.27
N GLY A 292 2.18 19.24 54.50
CA GLY A 292 1.57 18.91 55.79
C GLY A 292 2.59 18.81 56.92
N GLN A 293 3.74 18.18 56.67
CA GLN A 293 4.84 18.12 57.64
C GLN A 293 5.42 19.51 57.93
N LEU A 294 5.52 20.36 56.91
CA LEU A 294 5.98 21.74 57.08
C LEU A 294 5.03 22.52 57.99
N THR A 295 3.71 22.43 57.75
CA THR A 295 2.72 23.09 58.61
C THR A 295 2.75 22.58 60.06
N GLU A 296 2.97 21.28 60.26
CA GLU A 296 3.12 20.71 61.61
C GLU A 296 4.40 21.22 62.30
N MET A 297 5.50 21.36 61.55
CA MET A 297 6.73 21.94 62.07
C MET A 297 6.59 23.42 62.38
N GLU A 298 5.91 24.20 61.53
CA GLU A 298 5.59 25.61 61.80
C GLU A 298 4.76 25.76 63.08
N GLU A 299 3.75 24.93 63.28
CA GLU A 299 2.95 24.92 64.52
C GLU A 299 3.82 24.57 65.75
N LYS A 300 4.68 23.56 65.64
CA LYS A 300 5.62 23.21 66.73
C LYS A 300 6.61 24.32 67.03
N VAL A 301 7.07 25.05 66.02
CA VAL A 301 7.93 26.22 66.19
C VAL A 301 7.16 27.32 66.92
N SER A 302 5.94 27.65 66.50
CA SER A 302 5.08 28.63 67.17
C SER A 302 4.83 28.28 68.64
N GLN A 303 4.50 27.01 68.93
CA GLN A 303 4.32 26.54 70.32
C GLN A 303 5.61 26.63 71.14
N LYS A 304 6.78 26.39 70.53
CA LYS A 304 8.08 26.55 71.19
C LYS A 304 8.39 28.01 71.44
N GLU A 305 8.05 28.91 70.52
CA GLU A 305 8.21 30.35 70.68
C GLU A 305 7.33 30.87 71.84
N GLU A 306 6.06 30.51 71.91
CA GLU A 306 5.19 30.83 73.07
C GLU A 306 5.74 30.26 74.39
N ARG A 307 6.34 29.07 74.34
CA ARG A 307 6.97 28.49 75.52
C ARG A 307 8.26 29.21 75.90
N ILE A 308 8.99 29.77 74.93
CA ILE A 308 10.15 30.62 75.20
C ILE A 308 9.69 31.93 75.83
N THR A 309 8.67 32.60 75.29
CA THR A 309 8.19 33.87 75.85
C THR A 309 7.70 33.72 77.28
N THR A 310 6.93 32.68 77.59
CA THR A 310 6.49 32.37 78.96
C THR A 310 7.66 32.05 79.91
N LEU A 311 8.70 31.36 79.42
CA LEU A 311 9.92 31.12 80.20
C LEU A 311 10.73 32.41 80.42
N GLU A 312 10.77 33.30 79.43
CA GLU A 312 11.42 34.62 79.54
C GLU A 312 10.70 35.52 80.54
N GLU A 313 9.36 35.54 80.53
CA GLU A 313 8.54 36.22 81.54
C GLU A 313 8.81 35.68 82.94
N GLY A 314 8.79 34.36 83.13
CA GLY A 314 9.12 33.74 84.42
C GLY A 314 10.56 34.01 84.87
N LEU A 315 11.52 34.08 83.94
CA LEU A 315 12.89 34.50 84.22
C LEU A 315 12.95 35.97 84.68
N HIS A 316 12.13 36.85 84.11
CA HIS A 316 12.04 38.24 84.51
C HIS A 316 11.47 38.38 85.93
N GLU A 317 10.38 37.68 86.24
CA GLU A 317 9.80 37.64 87.59
C GLU A 317 10.82 37.14 88.62
N LEU A 318 11.48 36.01 88.33
CA LEU A 318 12.54 35.48 89.19
C LEU A 318 13.69 36.46 89.39
N ARG A 319 14.00 37.28 88.38
CA ARG A 319 15.05 38.30 88.48
C ARG A 319 14.62 39.46 89.38
N ASP A 320 13.36 39.87 89.30
CA ASP A 320 12.78 40.93 90.12
C ASP A 320 12.67 40.47 91.58
N ASP A 321 12.19 39.25 91.82
CA ASP A 321 12.20 38.61 93.14
C ASP A 321 13.62 38.55 93.73
N ASN A 322 14.62 38.22 92.92
CA ASN A 322 16.01 38.19 93.37
C ASN A 322 16.53 39.60 93.73
N ALA A 323 16.11 40.63 93.00
CA ALA A 323 16.44 42.02 93.30
C ALA A 323 15.79 42.47 94.61
N ALA A 324 14.50 42.20 94.80
CA ALA A 324 13.78 42.49 96.05
C ALA A 324 14.40 41.76 97.24
N LEU A 325 14.74 40.47 97.08
CA LEU A 325 15.43 39.71 98.13
C LEU A 325 16.79 40.32 98.48
N LYS A 326 17.56 40.84 97.52
CA LYS A 326 18.82 41.54 97.81
C LYS A 326 18.58 42.83 98.59
N GLU A 327 17.57 43.62 98.22
CA GLU A 327 17.20 44.83 98.96
C GLU A 327 16.85 44.51 100.42
N THR A 328 16.03 43.47 100.66
CA THR A 328 15.72 43.03 102.03
C THR A 328 16.95 42.54 102.79
N ILE A 329 17.91 41.88 102.12
CA ILE A 329 19.18 41.48 102.74
C ILE A 329 19.99 42.71 103.14
N ASP A 330 20.06 43.73 102.28
CA ASP A 330 20.78 44.98 102.57
C ASP A 330 20.11 45.74 103.73
N GLU A 331 18.78 45.85 103.74
CA GLU A 331 18.03 46.42 104.87
C GLU A 331 18.26 45.68 106.18
N LEU A 332 18.22 44.34 106.17
CA LEU A 332 18.50 43.52 107.36
C LEU A 332 19.96 43.69 107.82
N SER A 333 20.90 43.84 106.88
CA SER A 333 22.31 44.10 107.18
C SER A 333 22.49 45.46 107.86
N ASP A 334 21.84 46.51 107.37
CA ASP A 334 21.86 47.85 107.97
C ASP A 334 21.21 47.87 109.35
N ASN A 335 20.08 47.19 109.51
CA ASN A 335 19.43 46.98 110.80
C ASN A 335 20.37 46.25 111.78
N LEU A 336 21.06 45.21 111.33
CA LEU A 336 22.03 44.49 112.15
C LEU A 336 23.22 45.36 112.54
N ALA A 337 23.71 46.24 111.65
CA ALA A 337 24.74 47.21 111.95
C ALA A 337 24.28 48.23 113.00
N SER A 338 23.05 48.73 112.88
CA SER A 338 22.42 49.63 113.86
C SER A 338 22.26 48.97 115.23
N VAL A 339 21.69 47.76 115.28
CA VAL A 339 21.57 46.96 116.52
C VAL A 339 22.93 46.71 117.14
N ARG A 340 23.95 46.41 116.33
CA ARG A 340 25.32 46.24 116.82
C ARG A 340 25.91 47.54 117.38
N GLY A 341 25.62 48.68 116.76
CA GLY A 341 26.00 50.01 117.23
C GLY A 341 25.38 50.35 118.57
N THR A 342 24.06 50.15 118.71
CA THR A 342 23.34 50.37 119.97
C THR A 342 23.81 49.41 121.07
N ALA A 343 24.07 48.14 120.74
CA ALA A 343 24.65 47.18 121.68
C ALA A 343 26.03 47.62 122.19
N LYS A 344 26.88 48.18 121.31
CA LYS A 344 28.19 48.74 121.70
C LYS A 344 28.04 49.97 122.61
N SER A 345 27.10 50.86 122.28
CA SER A 345 26.80 52.05 123.11
C SER A 345 26.32 51.66 124.51
N ARG A 346 25.37 50.72 124.60
CA ARG A 346 24.91 50.19 125.89
C ARG A 346 26.04 49.54 126.67
N LYS A 347 26.95 48.85 125.99
CA LYS A 347 28.11 48.25 126.65
C LYS A 347 29.03 49.31 127.27
N SER A 348 29.34 50.39 126.55
CA SER A 348 30.13 51.50 127.12
C SER A 348 29.42 52.23 128.26
N GLU A 349 28.08 52.32 128.20
CA GLU A 349 27.28 52.90 129.27
C GLU A 349 27.33 52.03 130.54
N ILE A 350 27.26 50.70 130.39
CA ILE A 350 27.47 49.75 131.50
C ILE A 350 28.86 49.93 132.10
N GLU A 351 29.92 49.98 131.28
CA GLU A 351 31.29 50.19 131.75
C GLU A 351 31.42 51.52 132.53
N SER A 352 30.78 52.60 132.06
CA SER A 352 30.75 53.88 132.78
C SER A 352 29.99 53.82 134.11
N LEU A 353 28.85 53.13 134.15
CA LEU A 353 28.07 52.94 135.38
C LEU A 353 28.83 52.09 136.41
N GLU A 354 29.58 51.09 135.95
CA GLU A 354 30.47 50.29 136.80
C GLU A 354 31.58 51.15 137.42
N GLU A 355 32.16 52.08 136.65
CA GLU A 355 33.18 53.00 137.13
C GLU A 355 32.62 53.97 138.20
N GLN A 356 31.42 54.53 137.96
CA GLN A 356 30.71 55.36 138.94
C GLN A 356 30.40 54.60 140.24
N LEU A 357 29.99 53.33 140.14
CA LEU A 357 29.75 52.48 141.31
C LEU A 357 31.01 52.25 142.14
N GLN A 358 32.18 52.10 141.49
CA GLN A 358 33.45 51.97 142.21
C GLN A 358 33.83 53.26 142.95
N GLU A 359 33.62 54.42 142.32
CA GLU A 359 33.88 55.72 142.94
C GLU A 359 33.00 55.95 144.18
N LEU A 360 31.70 55.68 144.08
CA LEU A 360 30.77 55.81 145.21
C LEU A 360 31.18 54.91 146.38
N ARG A 361 31.61 53.69 146.08
CA ARG A 361 32.04 52.72 147.09
C ARG A 361 33.29 53.20 147.83
N ALA A 362 34.27 53.75 147.12
CA ALA A 362 35.47 54.32 147.74
C ALA A 362 35.16 55.54 148.62
N ARG A 363 34.19 56.38 148.20
CA ARG A 363 33.77 57.56 148.97
C ARG A 363 33.08 57.19 150.28
N TRP A 364 32.31 56.11 150.31
CA TRP A 364 31.70 55.57 151.52
C TRP A 364 32.75 55.08 152.53
N GLU A 365 33.76 54.35 152.06
CA GLU A 365 34.84 53.81 152.89
C GLU A 365 35.63 54.91 153.62
N MET A 366 35.91 56.04 152.95
CA MET A 366 36.59 57.18 153.56
C MET A 366 35.74 57.89 154.63
N LEU A 367 34.43 57.98 154.46
CA LEU A 367 33.55 58.60 155.44
C LEU A 367 33.49 57.79 156.75
N TYR A 368 33.54 56.47 156.63
CA TYR A 368 33.49 55.55 157.77
C TYR A 368 34.70 55.73 158.70
N GLN A 369 35.90 55.90 158.15
CA GLN A 369 37.13 56.07 158.93
C GLN A 369 37.22 57.39 159.69
N VAL A 370 36.69 58.48 159.13
CA VAL A 370 36.75 59.80 159.76
C VAL A 370 35.81 59.92 160.97
N ALA A 371 34.67 59.22 160.95
CA ALA A 371 33.68 59.30 162.02
C ALA A 371 34.06 58.54 163.31
N GLU A 372 35.00 57.58 163.26
CA GLU A 372 35.33 56.73 164.40
C GLU A 372 36.16 57.45 165.49
N GLU A 373 36.84 58.56 165.16
CA GLU A 373 37.73 59.25 166.08
C GLU A 373 37.05 60.34 166.94
N GLU A 374 35.86 60.82 166.58
CA GLU A 374 35.17 61.82 167.38
C GLU A 374 34.47 61.21 168.62
N PRO A 375 34.70 61.75 169.84
CA PRO A 375 34.10 61.24 171.06
C PRO A 375 32.56 61.35 171.06
N ASP A 376 32.01 62.31 170.31
CA ASP A 376 30.56 62.50 170.13
C ASP A 376 29.94 61.32 169.35
N PHE A 377 30.62 60.86 168.29
CA PHE A 377 30.20 59.69 167.50
C PHE A 377 30.43 58.37 168.24
N LYS A 378 31.44 58.26 169.12
CA LYS A 378 31.59 57.06 169.98
C LYS A 378 30.38 56.85 170.89
N ALA A 379 29.81 57.92 171.44
CA ALA A 379 28.57 57.84 172.21
C ALA A 379 27.40 57.39 171.32
N TYR A 380 27.31 57.89 170.08
CA TYR A 380 26.33 57.46 169.09
C TYR A 380 26.46 55.97 168.74
N PHE A 381 27.66 55.50 168.38
CA PHE A 381 27.90 54.10 168.01
C PHE A 381 27.61 53.12 169.16
N LEU A 382 27.94 53.49 170.41
CA LEU A 382 27.57 52.70 171.60
C LEU A 382 26.05 52.61 171.84
N ILE A 383 25.30 53.62 171.42
CA ILE A 383 23.84 53.63 171.50
C ILE A 383 23.25 52.87 170.31
N ALA A 384 23.78 53.06 169.09
CA ALA A 384 23.37 52.39 167.85
C ALA A 384 23.53 50.87 167.94
N ASP A 385 24.59 50.37 168.57
CA ASP A 385 24.83 48.93 168.76
C ASP A 385 23.82 48.28 169.73
N LYS A 386 23.09 49.07 170.53
CA LYS A 386 22.07 48.60 171.47
C LYS A 386 20.67 48.97 170.98
N GLU A 387 20.33 48.41 169.83
CA GLU A 387 19.20 48.80 168.98
C GLU A 387 17.81 48.83 169.67
N HIS A 388 17.62 48.23 170.85
CA HIS A 388 16.27 48.00 171.42
C HIS A 388 16.10 48.30 172.92
N THR A 389 17.01 49.03 173.59
CA THR A 389 16.83 49.32 175.02
C THR A 389 17.16 50.76 175.39
N TRP A 390 16.22 51.43 176.06
CA TRP A 390 16.43 52.76 176.62
C TRP A 390 17.56 52.72 177.65
N LEU A 391 18.68 53.39 177.34
CA LEU A 391 19.86 53.46 178.18
C LEU A 391 19.82 54.71 179.05
N PRO A 392 19.95 54.61 180.38
CA PRO A 392 20.04 55.79 181.21
C PRO A 392 21.38 56.51 180.98
N LEU A 393 21.34 57.84 180.80
CA LEU A 393 22.52 58.67 180.55
C LEU A 393 23.59 58.55 181.65
N THR A 394 23.20 58.21 182.87
CA THR A 394 24.11 58.02 184.00
C THR A 394 25.08 56.87 183.78
N HIS A 395 24.67 55.80 183.08
CA HIS A 395 25.55 54.67 182.75
C HIS A 395 26.51 55.00 181.61
N LEU A 396 26.00 55.68 180.58
CA LEU A 396 26.80 56.15 179.43
C LEU A 396 27.84 57.20 179.85
N SER A 397 27.44 58.14 180.71
CA SER A 397 28.33 59.13 181.33
C SER A 397 29.47 58.49 182.11
N LYS A 398 29.19 57.42 182.87
CA LYS A 398 30.21 56.71 183.66
C LYS A 398 31.14 55.86 182.79
N ALA A 399 30.62 55.25 181.72
CA ALA A 399 31.41 54.44 180.78
C ALA A 399 32.33 55.29 179.90
N LEU A 400 31.88 56.48 179.51
CA LEU A 400 32.66 57.41 178.68
C LEU A 400 33.48 58.40 179.51
N GLY A 401 33.27 58.48 180.83
CA GLY A 401 33.95 59.45 181.71
C GLY A 401 33.52 60.90 181.50
N ILE A 402 32.43 61.13 180.75
CA ILE A 402 31.94 62.46 180.38
C ILE A 402 30.79 62.84 181.31
N PRO A 403 30.80 64.03 181.96
CA PRO A 403 29.68 64.48 182.79
C PRO A 403 28.36 64.51 182.02
N THR A 404 27.27 64.03 182.64
CA THR A 404 25.94 63.81 182.01
C THR A 404 25.39 65.01 181.23
N VAL A 405 25.61 66.23 181.70
CA VAL A 405 25.14 67.46 181.02
C VAL A 405 25.83 67.67 179.68
N ARG A 406 27.12 67.33 179.58
CA ARG A 406 27.91 67.48 178.35
C ARG A 406 27.52 66.39 177.35
N LEU A 407 27.42 65.15 177.82
CA LEU A 407 26.98 64.03 177.00
C LEU A 407 25.57 64.25 176.40
N ARG A 408 24.65 64.84 177.18
CA ARG A 408 23.32 65.19 176.67
C ARG A 408 23.37 66.24 175.57
N ARG A 409 24.23 67.24 175.69
CA ARG A 409 24.43 68.28 174.66
C ARG A 409 25.02 67.68 173.39
N ASP A 410 26.01 66.82 173.54
CA ASP A 410 26.73 66.26 172.41
C ASP A 410 25.84 65.21 171.69
N LEU A 411 25.01 64.45 172.43
CA LEU A 411 23.97 63.57 171.87
C LEU A 411 22.79 64.32 171.23
N GLN A 412 22.52 65.56 171.62
CA GLN A 412 21.43 66.35 171.04
C GLN A 412 21.59 66.56 169.52
N ARG A 413 22.82 66.66 169.01
CA ARG A 413 23.08 66.79 167.57
C ARG A 413 22.64 65.55 166.79
N PHE A 414 22.79 64.36 167.37
CA PHE A 414 22.31 63.12 166.75
C PHE A 414 20.80 62.99 166.80
N VAL A 415 20.14 63.64 167.76
CA VAL A 415 18.67 63.75 167.81
C VAL A 415 18.17 64.70 166.73
N ASP A 416 18.85 65.83 166.51
CA ASP A 416 18.48 66.82 165.49
C ASP A 416 18.60 66.26 164.06
N VAL A 417 19.56 65.35 163.84
CA VAL A 417 19.72 64.60 162.57
C VAL A 417 18.83 63.33 162.54
N GLY A 418 18.04 63.10 163.60
CA GLY A 418 17.04 62.02 163.66
C GLY A 418 17.61 60.62 163.88
N LEU A 419 18.90 60.50 164.22
CA LEU A 419 19.58 59.22 164.38
C LEU A 419 19.38 58.60 165.79
N ILE A 420 19.06 59.41 166.80
CA ILE A 420 18.84 59.00 168.20
C ILE A 420 17.58 59.67 168.77
N GLU A 421 16.90 59.02 169.72
CA GLU A 421 15.81 59.57 170.53
C GLU A 421 16.23 59.74 172.01
N LEU A 422 15.91 60.90 172.60
CA LEU A 422 16.29 61.31 173.97
C LEU A 422 15.03 61.69 174.76
N GLU A 423 14.69 60.91 175.80
CA GLU A 423 13.50 61.14 176.63
C GLU A 423 13.90 61.19 178.12
N GLY A 424 13.89 62.40 178.69
CA GLY A 424 14.39 62.62 180.04
C GLY A 424 15.84 62.16 180.19
N ASP A 425 16.10 61.29 181.17
CA ASP A 425 17.45 60.77 181.48
C ASP A 425 17.77 59.45 180.74
N LYS A 426 17.07 59.13 179.64
CA LYS A 426 17.25 57.90 178.84
C LYS A 426 17.41 58.18 177.34
N VAL A 427 18.15 57.31 176.63
CA VAL A 427 18.49 57.45 175.20
C VAL A 427 18.36 56.12 174.44
N ARG A 428 17.94 56.13 173.16
CA ARG A 428 17.96 54.97 172.24
C ARG A 428 18.22 55.37 170.77
N PRO A 429 18.72 54.49 169.89
CA PRO A 429 18.88 54.79 168.46
C PRO A 429 17.58 54.62 167.65
N ARG A 430 17.48 55.30 166.49
CA ARG A 430 16.38 55.18 165.51
C ARG A 430 16.78 54.26 164.35
N LYS A 431 15.83 53.57 163.71
CA LYS A 431 16.10 52.62 162.60
C LYS A 431 16.45 53.36 161.31
N LEU A 432 17.52 52.94 160.62
CA LEU A 432 18.01 53.55 159.38
C LEU A 432 17.09 53.34 158.14
N SER A 433 16.21 52.33 158.14
CA SER A 433 15.27 52.08 157.04
C SER A 433 14.33 53.25 156.76
N ASP A 434 13.88 53.91 157.83
CA ASP A 434 12.86 54.97 157.74
C ASP A 434 13.49 56.30 157.25
N VAL A 435 14.81 56.44 157.37
CA VAL A 435 15.57 57.60 156.89
C VAL A 435 15.89 57.48 155.39
N ALA A 436 16.01 56.25 154.85
CA ALA A 436 16.31 56.03 153.43
C ALA A 436 15.08 56.23 152.52
N GLU A 437 13.87 55.89 152.98
CA GLU A 437 12.64 56.10 152.22
C GLU A 437 12.28 57.60 152.06
N GLU A 438 12.60 58.47 153.03
CA GLU A 438 12.39 59.93 152.90
C GLU A 438 13.35 60.59 151.89
N VAL A 439 14.55 60.02 151.67
CA VAL A 439 15.52 60.56 150.70
C VAL A 439 15.24 60.05 149.27
N ALA A 440 14.84 58.79 149.10
CA ALA A 440 14.48 58.22 147.78
C ALA A 440 13.24 58.90 147.18
N GLY A 441 12.24 59.26 148.01
CA GLY A 441 11.04 59.97 147.55
C GLY A 441 11.29 61.39 147.01
N ALA A 442 12.47 61.98 147.26
CA ALA A 442 12.86 63.28 146.72
C ALA A 442 13.45 63.19 145.31
N GLU A 443 14.08 62.06 144.93
CA GLU A 443 14.73 61.87 143.63
C GLU A 443 13.72 61.56 142.50
N ASP A 444 12.67 60.76 142.77
CA ASP A 444 11.63 60.44 141.77
C ASP A 444 10.83 61.68 141.31
N ARG A 445 10.71 62.70 142.17
CA ARG A 445 10.05 63.97 141.82
C ARG A 445 10.87 64.82 140.84
N ILE A 446 12.18 64.60 140.73
CA ILE A 446 13.06 65.32 139.81
C ILE A 446 12.99 64.69 138.41
N PHE A 447 12.94 63.35 138.31
CA PHE A 447 12.87 62.65 137.03
C PHE A 447 11.52 62.81 136.30
N GLN A 448 10.40 62.84 137.02
CA GLN A 448 9.09 63.12 136.40
C GLN A 448 9.00 64.54 135.83
N LYS A 449 9.59 65.52 136.53
CA LYS A 449 9.61 66.93 136.08
C LYS A 449 10.48 67.13 134.84
N ALA A 450 11.54 66.34 134.67
CA ALA A 450 12.36 66.33 133.45
C ALA A 450 11.64 65.65 132.27
N ARG A 451 10.83 64.62 132.52
CA ARG A 451 10.07 63.91 131.47
C ARG A 451 8.88 64.71 130.95
N GLU A 452 8.21 65.49 131.80
CA GLU A 452 7.16 66.44 131.39
C GLU A 452 7.70 67.64 130.59
N SER A 453 8.96 68.04 130.81
CA SER A 453 9.59 69.12 130.05
C SER A 453 10.00 68.72 128.62
N ILE A 454 10.14 67.42 128.32
CA ILE A 454 10.55 66.93 126.98
C ILE A 454 9.33 66.60 126.11
N LEU A 455 8.20 66.18 126.69
CA LEU A 455 6.98 65.88 125.94
C LEU A 455 6.17 67.12 125.51
N GLY A 456 6.49 68.31 126.03
CA GLY A 456 5.78 69.57 125.79
C GLY A 456 6.37 70.47 124.69
N SER A 457 7.32 70.00 123.88
CA SER A 457 8.02 70.84 122.87
C SER A 457 8.07 70.30 121.44
N VAL A 458 7.33 69.23 121.10
CA VAL A 458 7.16 68.78 119.71
C VAL A 458 5.72 68.31 119.47
N THR A 459 4.80 69.25 119.56
CA THR A 459 3.46 69.18 118.96
C THR A 459 3.20 70.55 118.36
N GLU A 460 3.25 70.64 117.03
CA GLU A 460 2.78 71.71 116.11
C GLU A 460 3.82 71.95 115.00
N GLU A 461 3.65 71.25 113.87
CA GLU A 461 3.66 71.87 112.53
C GLU A 461 3.05 70.88 111.50
N GLU A 462 1.82 71.22 111.09
CA GLU A 462 1.16 71.08 109.78
C GLU A 462 1.19 69.71 109.05
N THR A 463 0.10 68.95 108.86
CA THR A 463 -1.23 69.18 108.24
C THR A 463 -1.23 69.81 106.84
N GLY A 464 -1.51 68.99 105.82
CA GLY A 464 -2.15 69.36 104.56
C GLY A 464 -2.61 68.08 103.85
N ASP A 465 -3.92 67.79 103.76
CA ASP A 465 -4.86 68.22 102.69
C ASP A 465 -4.67 67.32 101.44
N ASP A 466 -5.65 66.81 100.70
CA ASP A 466 -7.10 66.96 100.65
C ASP A 466 -7.67 65.75 99.86
N SER A 467 -8.94 65.81 99.51
CA SER A 467 -9.90 64.75 99.28
C SER A 467 -10.40 64.63 97.80
N VAL A 468 -11.01 63.47 97.48
CA VAL A 468 -12.21 63.27 96.61
C VAL A 468 -12.19 63.58 95.09
N SER A 469 -12.65 62.59 94.28
CA SER A 469 -13.75 62.67 93.27
C SER A 469 -13.72 61.42 92.35
N GLU A 470 -14.64 60.45 92.44
CA GLU A 470 -15.89 60.28 91.67
C GLU A 470 -16.04 60.90 90.25
N GLU A 471 -16.64 60.09 89.37
CA GLU A 471 -17.53 60.37 88.22
C GLU A 471 -17.02 60.57 86.76
N GLN A 472 -17.42 59.57 85.93
CA GLN A 472 -18.17 59.62 84.66
C GLN A 472 -17.76 60.54 83.48
N THR A 473 -17.77 59.92 82.28
CA THR A 473 -18.59 60.21 81.05
C THR A 473 -17.77 59.79 79.80
N GLU A 474 -18.20 58.99 78.82
CA GLU A 474 -19.40 58.93 77.95
C GLU A 474 -19.02 59.23 76.49
N SER A 475 -19.50 58.36 75.56
CA SER A 475 -19.71 58.57 74.09
C SER A 475 -18.47 58.86 73.19
N GLU A 476 -18.41 58.52 71.91
CA GLU A 476 -19.36 58.29 70.80
C GLU A 476 -18.90 57.03 70.01
N ASP A 477 -19.71 56.08 69.55
CA ASP A 477 -20.88 56.08 68.64
C ASP A 477 -20.58 56.54 67.20
N GLU A 478 -20.73 55.59 66.25
CA GLU A 478 -21.43 55.67 64.96
C GLU A 478 -20.88 54.57 64.03
N THR A 479 -21.55 53.44 63.84
CA THR A 479 -22.81 53.12 63.12
C THR A 479 -22.59 52.65 61.68
N LYS A 480 -23.24 51.49 61.40
CA LYS A 480 -24.01 51.12 60.19
C LYS A 480 -23.25 51.02 58.86
N THR A 481 -23.47 50.05 57.98
CA THR A 481 -24.69 49.31 57.55
C THR A 481 -24.18 48.11 56.72
N GLU A 482 -24.74 46.88 56.82
CA GLU A 482 -25.86 46.38 55.98
C GLU A 482 -25.64 46.68 54.49
N ASP A 483 -25.88 45.83 53.51
CA ASP A 483 -26.51 44.52 53.31
C ASP A 483 -26.37 44.30 51.78
N GLY A 484 -26.62 43.10 51.26
CA GLY A 484 -26.89 42.95 49.81
C GLY A 484 -26.16 41.83 49.10
N THR A 485 -26.69 40.63 49.30
CA THR A 485 -26.81 39.58 48.28
C THR A 485 -27.21 40.11 46.89
N ALA A 486 -26.56 39.62 45.83
CA ALA A 486 -27.21 39.38 44.54
C ALA A 486 -26.42 38.36 43.71
N THR A 487 -27.05 37.20 43.55
CA THR A 487 -26.91 36.25 42.47
C THR A 487 -27.21 36.93 41.14
N GLU A 488 -26.40 36.70 40.11
CA GLU A 488 -26.85 36.87 38.72
C GLU A 488 -26.26 35.73 37.87
N GLU A 489 -27.17 34.86 37.46
CA GLU A 489 -27.04 33.97 36.32
C GLU A 489 -26.85 34.80 35.05
N SER A 490 -25.94 34.35 34.17
CA SER A 490 -26.03 34.65 32.75
C SER A 490 -25.65 33.39 31.98
N GLU A 491 -26.68 32.69 31.54
CA GLU A 491 -26.68 31.83 30.37
C GLU A 491 -26.21 32.65 29.16
N GLU A 492 -25.32 32.10 28.35
CA GLU A 492 -25.26 32.46 26.93
C GLU A 492 -24.92 31.21 26.12
N GLU A 493 -25.97 30.69 25.47
CA GLU A 493 -25.93 29.71 24.40
C GLU A 493 -25.10 30.25 23.22
N THR A 494 -24.23 29.42 22.67
CA THR A 494 -23.98 29.42 21.22
C THR A 494 -23.91 27.98 20.71
N ASN A 495 -24.94 27.64 19.94
CA ASN A 495 -24.96 26.57 18.96
C ASN A 495 -23.99 26.90 17.81
N GLU A 496 -23.30 25.89 17.26
CA GLU A 496 -23.32 25.54 15.83
C GLU A 496 -22.41 24.35 15.51
N ASP A 497 -23.05 23.25 15.09
CA ASP A 497 -22.73 22.31 14.01
C ASP A 497 -21.30 22.15 13.45
N SER A 498 -20.83 20.89 13.41
CA SER A 498 -20.31 20.18 12.21
C SER A 498 -19.95 18.74 12.60
N GLU A 499 -20.78 17.74 12.27
CA GLU A 499 -20.68 16.86 11.10
C GLU A 499 -19.40 16.02 10.95
N MET A 500 -19.63 14.70 10.86
CA MET A 500 -18.82 13.64 10.22
C MET A 500 -17.38 13.38 10.71
N SER A 501 -17.17 12.20 11.32
CA SER A 501 -16.65 11.03 10.58
C SER A 501 -16.72 9.75 11.40
#